data_AF-A0A352UMS4-F1
#
_entry.id   AF-A0A352UMS4-F1
#
_cell.length_a   1.000
_cell.length_b   1.000
_cell.length_c   1.000
_cell.angle_alpha   90.00
_cell.angle_beta   90.00
_cell.angle_gamma   90.00
#
_symmetry.space_group_name_H-M   'P 1'
#
loop_
_entity.id
_entity.type
_entity.pdbx_description
1 polymer ?
#
loop_
_entity_poly.entity_id
_entity_poly.type
_entity_poly.pdbx_seq_one_letter_code
_entity_poly.pdbx_strand_id
1 'polypeptide(L)'
;YTGDRLHEKRDVTRPRSGVRAYRCGGTRLPENRIALIEGAMSAKAVLEQAHIYNTTLTVFISALLVYSIGREMPVRRRGRPIVLSVPINLRQYFDSATVRNFFSTMNVPYDSRGGVPDLAAVIGILSEGFKDELTESRLAGKLDRFMRLSQNPLVRIMPLPLKNLFLKIGARHADRRISAVISNIGRVEMPREFEDSIRQFSACVGGRYIKLTLGTYRDRLVVSFTSPFRETNVQRRFFRLLSDMGIDIEISSNL
;
A
#
# COMPACT_ATOMS: atom_id res chain seq x y z
N TYR A 1 10.58 -24.31 -39.91
CA TYR A 1 11.79 -24.91 -39.34
C TYR A 1 12.65 -23.77 -38.80
N THR A 2 12.32 -23.31 -37.58
CA THR A 2 12.96 -23.66 -36.27
C THR A 2 14.26 -22.87 -36.09
N GLY A 3 14.47 -22.07 -35.05
CA GLY A 3 13.74 -21.96 -33.79
C GLY A 3 14.28 -20.81 -32.92
N ASP A 4 13.74 -20.78 -31.70
CA ASP A 4 14.28 -20.11 -30.52
C ASP A 4 14.23 -18.59 -30.47
N ARG A 5 13.00 -18.05 -30.48
CA ARG A 5 12.68 -16.94 -29.57
C ARG A 5 12.34 -17.53 -28.21
N LEU A 6 13.39 -17.75 -27.41
CA LEU A 6 13.30 -17.99 -25.97
C LEU A 6 12.23 -17.07 -25.38
N HIS A 7 11.20 -17.68 -24.80
CA HIS A 7 10.25 -17.02 -23.93
C HIS A 7 11.01 -16.48 -22.72
N GLU A 8 11.50 -15.24 -22.83
CA GLU A 8 11.98 -14.47 -21.70
C GLU A 8 10.79 -14.31 -20.74
N LYS A 9 10.77 -15.10 -19.66
CA LYS A 9 9.82 -14.95 -18.55
C LYS A 9 9.95 -13.51 -18.05
N ARG A 10 9.05 -12.64 -18.51
CA ARG A 10 9.02 -11.23 -18.10
C ARG A 10 8.67 -11.19 -16.63
N ASP A 11 9.62 -10.77 -15.81
CA ASP A 11 9.44 -10.57 -14.38
C ASP A 11 8.41 -9.47 -14.14
N VAL A 12 7.15 -9.88 -13.90
CA VAL A 12 5.99 -9.00 -13.68
C VAL A 12 6.18 -8.13 -12.42
N THR A 13 7.14 -8.49 -11.57
CA THR A 13 7.42 -7.85 -10.27
C THR A 13 8.46 -6.73 -10.33
N ARG A 14 9.07 -6.44 -11.49
CA ARG A 14 10.07 -5.36 -11.60
C ARG A 14 9.58 -4.17 -12.41
N PRO A 15 9.49 -2.96 -11.81
CA PRO A 15 9.19 -1.78 -12.58
C PRO A 15 10.45 -1.41 -13.39
N ARG A 16 10.31 -1.23 -14.71
CA ARG A 16 11.41 -0.70 -15.53
C ARG A 16 11.90 0.62 -14.95
N SER A 17 13.22 0.78 -14.84
CA SER A 17 13.82 2.00 -14.30
C SER A 17 13.32 3.22 -15.10
N GLY A 18 12.97 4.29 -14.38
CA GLY A 18 12.52 5.56 -15.00
C GLY A 18 11.03 5.67 -15.32
N VAL A 19 10.22 4.60 -15.21
CA VAL A 19 8.77 4.69 -15.50
C VAL A 19 8.01 5.28 -14.31
N ARG A 20 7.15 6.27 -14.56
CA ARG A 20 6.26 6.85 -13.55
C ARG A 20 5.10 5.91 -13.25
N ALA A 21 4.76 5.75 -11.98
CA ALA A 21 3.60 4.98 -11.59
C ALA A 21 2.29 5.61 -12.08
N TYR A 22 1.27 4.79 -12.25
CA TYR A 22 -0.08 5.27 -12.43
C TYR A 22 -0.53 6.00 -11.17
N ARG A 23 -1.26 7.09 -11.31
CA ARG A 23 -1.91 7.76 -10.19
C ARG A 23 -3.36 7.95 -10.55
N CYS A 24 -4.24 7.50 -9.66
CA CYS A 24 -5.65 7.82 -9.70
C CYS A 24 -5.76 9.35 -9.70
N GLY A 25 -6.35 9.89 -10.76
CA GLY A 25 -6.70 11.30 -10.84
C GLY A 25 -8.15 11.51 -10.40
N GLY A 26 -8.54 12.77 -10.29
CA GLY A 26 -9.89 13.16 -9.92
C GLY A 26 -9.96 14.65 -9.62
N THR A 27 -11.18 15.13 -9.42
CA THR A 27 -11.47 16.48 -8.99
C THR A 27 -11.08 16.62 -7.53
N ARG A 28 -10.15 17.53 -7.22
CA ARG A 28 -9.74 17.77 -5.84
C ARG A 28 -10.88 18.41 -5.04
N LEU A 29 -11.05 17.98 -3.80
CA LEU A 29 -11.97 18.64 -2.88
C LEU A 29 -11.52 20.08 -2.59
N PRO A 30 -12.47 21.01 -2.38
CA PRO A 30 -12.15 22.39 -2.04
C PRO A 30 -11.40 22.48 -0.71
N GLU A 31 -10.73 23.61 -0.47
CA GLU A 31 -10.05 23.92 0.80
C GLU A 31 -9.02 22.87 1.26
N ASN A 32 -8.48 22.07 0.33
CA ASN A 32 -7.59 20.94 0.62
C ASN A 32 -8.18 19.90 1.58
N ARG A 33 -9.52 19.76 1.62
CA ARG A 33 -10.19 18.71 2.38
C ARG A 33 -9.79 17.32 1.88
N ILE A 34 -9.88 16.34 2.77
CA ILE A 34 -9.59 14.93 2.49
C ILE A 34 -10.88 14.14 2.69
N ALA A 35 -11.28 13.41 1.65
CA ALA A 35 -12.31 12.39 1.72
C ALA A 35 -11.82 11.24 2.58
N LEU A 36 -12.62 10.84 3.56
CA LEU A 36 -12.44 9.65 4.39
C LEU A 36 -13.63 8.74 4.17
N ILE A 37 -13.37 7.51 3.74
CA ILE A 37 -14.36 6.43 3.66
C ILE A 37 -13.80 5.26 4.44
N GLU A 38 -14.52 4.79 5.45
CA GLU A 38 -14.16 3.62 6.23
C GLU A 38 -15.14 2.49 5.95
N GLY A 39 -14.62 1.28 5.87
CA GLY A 39 -15.42 0.06 5.93
C GLY A 39 -14.99 -0.74 7.15
N ALA A 40 -15.92 -0.98 8.06
CA ALA A 40 -15.73 -1.81 9.22
C ALA A 40 -16.42 -3.17 9.01
N MET A 41 -15.70 -4.25 9.29
CA MET A 41 -16.13 -5.62 9.00
C MET A 41 -15.47 -6.62 9.96
N SER A 42 -15.89 -7.89 9.90
CA SER A 42 -15.23 -8.96 10.66
C SER A 42 -13.83 -9.25 10.13
N ALA A 43 -12.82 -9.22 11.01
CA ALA A 43 -11.44 -9.56 10.70
C ALA A 43 -11.31 -11.04 10.35
N LYS A 44 -12.02 -11.93 11.06
CA LYS A 44 -12.09 -13.36 10.76
C LYS A 44 -12.62 -13.62 9.36
N ALA A 45 -13.75 -13.01 8.98
CA ALA A 45 -14.34 -13.22 7.65
C ALA A 45 -13.38 -12.82 6.52
N VAL A 46 -12.66 -11.70 6.68
CA VAL A 46 -11.67 -11.26 5.67
C VAL A 46 -10.43 -12.16 5.66
N LEU A 47 -9.99 -12.64 6.82
CA LEU A 47 -8.88 -13.59 6.93
C LEU A 47 -9.21 -14.94 6.27
N GLU A 48 -10.43 -15.43 6.46
CA GLU A 48 -10.92 -16.64 5.79
C GLU A 48 -10.84 -16.49 4.26
N GLN A 49 -11.28 -15.36 3.72
CA GLN A 49 -11.13 -15.07 2.29
C GLN A 49 -9.66 -15.02 1.87
N ALA A 50 -8.78 -14.38 2.65
CA ALA A 50 -7.35 -14.35 2.35
C ALA A 50 -6.71 -15.75 2.34
N HIS A 51 -7.17 -16.64 3.23
CA HIS A 51 -6.70 -18.02 3.35
C HIS A 51 -7.16 -18.92 2.19
N ILE A 52 -8.34 -18.68 1.61
CA ILE A 52 -8.79 -19.39 0.39
C ILE A 52 -7.75 -19.23 -0.74
N TYR A 53 -7.09 -18.06 -0.82
CA TYR A 53 -6.04 -17.79 -1.78
C TYR A 53 -4.62 -18.10 -1.29
N ASN A 54 -4.45 -18.74 -0.12
CA ASN A 54 -3.16 -19.00 0.52
C ASN A 54 -2.30 -17.74 0.72
N THR A 55 -2.92 -16.64 1.16
CA THR A 55 -2.23 -15.36 1.35
C THR A 55 -2.46 -14.76 2.74
N THR A 56 -1.70 -13.72 3.08
CA THR A 56 -1.91 -12.94 4.30
C THR A 56 -2.96 -11.84 4.06
N LEU A 57 -3.56 -11.34 5.15
CA LEU A 57 -4.48 -10.20 5.10
C LEU A 57 -3.93 -9.01 4.30
N THR A 58 -2.68 -8.62 4.55
CA THR A 58 -2.07 -7.47 3.87
C THR A 58 -1.91 -7.70 2.37
N VAL A 59 -1.49 -8.90 1.94
CA VAL A 59 -1.36 -9.25 0.51
C VAL A 59 -2.73 -9.25 -0.15
N PHE A 60 -3.73 -9.86 0.49
CA PHE A 60 -5.10 -9.93 -0.01
C PHE A 60 -5.71 -8.52 -0.20
N ILE A 61 -5.67 -7.67 0.84
CA ILE A 61 -6.17 -6.30 0.77
C ILE A 61 -5.40 -5.47 -0.28
N SER A 62 -4.09 -5.67 -0.39
CA SER A 62 -3.26 -5.02 -1.42
C SER A 62 -3.70 -5.43 -2.83
N ALA A 63 -4.02 -6.70 -3.04
CA ALA A 63 -4.48 -7.22 -4.32
C ALA A 63 -5.85 -6.66 -4.69
N LEU A 64 -6.79 -6.59 -3.75
CA LEU A 64 -8.09 -5.93 -3.95
C LEU A 64 -7.92 -4.46 -4.34
N LEU A 65 -6.98 -3.75 -3.72
CA LEU A 65 -6.68 -2.36 -4.06
C LEU A 65 -6.06 -2.23 -5.46
N VAL A 66 -5.06 -3.04 -5.80
CA VAL A 66 -4.44 -3.03 -7.14
C VAL A 66 -5.47 -3.37 -8.21
N TYR A 67 -6.26 -4.42 -7.98
CA TYR A 67 -7.34 -4.83 -8.87
C TYR A 67 -8.32 -3.66 -9.06
N SER A 68 -8.75 -3.02 -7.98
CA SER A 68 -9.68 -1.90 -8.04
C SER A 68 -9.12 -0.70 -8.81
N ILE A 69 -7.87 -0.32 -8.56
CA ILE A 69 -7.17 0.74 -9.29
C ILE A 69 -7.05 0.39 -10.77
N GLY A 70 -6.68 -0.85 -11.08
CA GLY A 70 -6.45 -1.29 -12.46
C GLY A 70 -7.74 -1.40 -13.28
N ARG A 71 -8.86 -1.78 -12.65
CA ARG A 71 -10.19 -1.78 -13.31
C ARG A 71 -10.71 -0.37 -13.59
N GLU A 72 -10.37 0.60 -12.76
CA GLU A 72 -10.69 2.03 -12.97
C GLU A 72 -9.66 2.75 -13.84
N MET A 73 -8.58 2.08 -14.25
CA MET A 73 -7.52 2.69 -15.05
C MET A 73 -7.94 2.86 -16.52
N PRO A 74 -7.87 4.09 -17.09
CA PRO A 74 -8.11 4.29 -18.52
C PRO A 74 -7.11 3.50 -19.37
N VAL A 75 -7.57 2.90 -20.48
CA VAL A 75 -6.74 2.06 -21.37
C VAL A 75 -5.45 2.77 -21.80
N ARG A 76 -5.52 4.05 -22.17
CA ARG A 76 -4.37 4.90 -22.56
C ARG A 76 -3.29 5.05 -21.46
N ARG A 77 -3.59 4.68 -20.22
CA ARG A 77 -2.69 4.80 -19.05
C ARG A 77 -2.10 3.46 -18.60
N ARG A 78 -2.50 2.34 -19.21
CA ARG A 78 -2.02 0.97 -18.88
C ARG A 78 -0.52 0.78 -19.07
N GLY A 79 0.15 1.66 -19.82
CA GLY A 79 1.61 1.72 -19.91
C GLY A 79 2.34 2.14 -18.64
N ARG A 80 1.62 2.52 -17.57
CA ARG A 80 2.19 2.93 -16.28
C ARG A 80 1.89 1.87 -15.21
N PRO A 81 2.89 1.35 -14.48
CA PRO A 81 2.65 0.34 -13.46
C PRO A 81 1.82 0.90 -12.30
N ILE A 82 1.04 0.05 -11.66
CA ILE A 82 0.43 0.35 -10.35
C ILE A 82 1.49 -0.01 -9.31
N VAL A 83 1.87 0.93 -8.45
CA VAL A 83 2.88 0.68 -7.42
C VAL A 83 2.29 0.96 -6.06
N LEU A 84 2.18 -0.08 -5.23
CA LEU A 84 1.79 0.05 -3.84
C LEU A 84 3.03 0.26 -2.97
N SER A 85 2.98 1.26 -2.09
CA SER A 85 3.98 1.43 -1.04
C SER A 85 3.44 0.88 0.27
N VAL A 86 4.20 -0.02 0.90
CA VAL A 86 3.80 -0.73 2.12
C VAL A 86 4.89 -0.54 3.18
N PRO A 87 4.60 0.12 4.31
CA PRO A 87 5.50 0.15 5.45
C PRO A 87 5.66 -1.24 6.06
N ILE A 88 6.88 -1.59 6.47
CA ILE A 88 7.24 -2.87 7.08
C ILE A 88 7.91 -2.60 8.43
N ASN A 89 7.42 -3.26 9.48
CA ASN A 89 8.06 -3.22 10.79
C ASN A 89 9.35 -4.07 10.75
N LEU A 90 10.50 -3.41 10.88
CA LEU A 90 11.79 -4.08 10.79
C LEU A 90 12.16 -4.88 12.03
N ARG A 91 11.47 -4.66 13.16
CA ARG A 91 11.70 -5.42 14.41
C ARG A 91 11.43 -6.92 14.28
N GLN A 92 10.66 -7.31 13.25
CA GLN A 92 10.40 -8.72 12.96
C GLN A 92 11.58 -9.40 12.24
N TYR A 93 12.55 -8.62 11.75
CA TYR A 93 13.66 -9.09 10.92
C TYR A 93 15.03 -8.78 11.54
N PHE A 94 15.13 -7.75 12.38
CA PHE A 94 16.38 -7.32 13.00
C PHE A 94 16.16 -7.04 14.48
N ASP A 95 17.08 -7.53 15.32
CA ASP A 95 17.12 -7.20 16.74
C ASP A 95 17.39 -5.71 16.92
N SER A 96 16.45 -4.99 17.54
CA SER A 96 16.58 -3.57 17.76
C SER A 96 15.98 -3.14 19.09
N ALA A 97 16.82 -2.59 19.97
CA ALA A 97 16.41 -1.98 21.24
C ALA A 97 15.88 -0.54 21.08
N THR A 98 15.72 -0.04 19.84
CA THR A 98 15.31 1.36 19.63
C THR A 98 13.83 1.58 19.93
N VAL A 99 13.56 2.59 20.75
CA VAL A 99 12.22 3.12 21.00
C VAL A 99 11.73 4.05 19.88
N ARG A 100 12.60 4.41 18.92
CA ARG A 100 12.23 5.23 17.77
C ARG A 100 11.53 4.41 16.68
N ASN A 101 10.97 5.09 15.69
CA ASN A 101 10.38 4.44 14.51
C ASN A 101 11.42 3.58 13.77
N PHE A 102 11.19 2.26 13.74
CA PHE A 102 12.06 1.27 13.10
C PHE A 102 11.28 0.51 12.01
N PHE A 103 10.96 1.23 10.95
CA PHE A 103 10.25 0.71 9.79
C PHE A 103 10.98 1.09 8.51
N SER A 104 10.78 0.28 7.46
CA SER A 104 11.15 0.62 6.09
C SER A 104 9.90 0.60 5.21
N THR A 105 10.02 0.97 3.95
CA THR A 105 8.94 0.86 2.96
C THR A 105 9.36 -0.07 1.83
N MET A 106 8.51 -1.03 1.49
CA MET A 106 8.60 -1.74 0.21
C MET A 106 7.68 -1.11 -0.82
N ASN A 107 8.09 -1.22 -2.08
CA ASN A 107 7.26 -0.81 -3.20
C ASN A 107 6.99 -2.04 -4.04
N VAL A 108 5.74 -2.46 -4.08
CA VAL A 108 5.29 -3.64 -4.82
C VAL A 108 4.64 -3.17 -6.12
N PRO A 109 5.33 -3.29 -7.27
CA PRO A 109 4.80 -2.89 -8.55
C PRO A 109 3.90 -3.99 -9.14
N TYR A 110 2.99 -3.56 -9.98
CA TYR A 110 2.14 -4.40 -10.79
C TYR A 110 2.10 -3.83 -12.22
N ASP A 111 2.48 -4.65 -13.20
CA ASP A 111 2.48 -4.26 -14.61
C ASP A 111 1.07 -4.35 -15.21
N SER A 112 0.47 -3.20 -15.48
CA SER A 112 -0.88 -3.10 -16.04
C SER A 112 -0.95 -3.16 -17.58
N ARG A 113 0.18 -3.34 -18.29
CA ARG A 113 0.20 -3.30 -19.77
C ARG A 113 -0.64 -4.38 -20.42
N GLY A 114 -0.66 -5.57 -19.83
CA GLY A 114 -1.51 -6.68 -20.26
C GLY A 114 -2.98 -6.52 -19.89
N GLY A 115 -3.37 -5.41 -19.25
CA GLY A 115 -4.65 -5.27 -18.58
C GLY A 115 -4.61 -5.84 -17.16
N VAL A 116 -5.79 -5.98 -16.55
CA VAL A 116 -5.95 -6.61 -15.23
C VAL A 116 -6.64 -7.95 -15.45
N PRO A 117 -5.99 -9.08 -15.14
CA PRO A 117 -6.58 -10.41 -15.25
C PRO A 117 -7.64 -10.60 -14.16
N ASP A 118 -8.03 -11.84 -13.89
CA ASP A 118 -8.86 -12.14 -12.73
C ASP A 118 -8.18 -11.77 -11.40
N LEU A 119 -8.98 -11.74 -10.34
CA LEU A 119 -8.50 -11.35 -9.02
C LEU A 119 -7.47 -12.36 -8.47
N ALA A 120 -7.67 -13.66 -8.72
CA ALA A 120 -6.78 -14.71 -8.23
C ALA A 120 -5.35 -14.56 -8.78
N ALA A 121 -5.21 -14.24 -10.08
CA ALA A 121 -3.92 -13.97 -10.69
C ALA A 121 -3.26 -12.71 -10.13
N VAL A 122 -4.03 -11.64 -9.87
CA VAL A 122 -3.49 -10.43 -9.20
C VAL A 122 -2.99 -10.76 -7.79
N ILE A 123 -3.72 -11.57 -7.03
CA ILE A 123 -3.32 -12.04 -5.70
C ILE A 123 -2.01 -12.83 -5.78
N GLY A 124 -1.89 -13.77 -6.72
CA GLY A 124 -0.67 -14.55 -6.93
C GLY A 124 0.55 -13.68 -7.22
N ILE A 125 0.42 -12.75 -8.18
CA ILE A 125 1.50 -11.82 -8.57
C ILE A 125 1.95 -10.95 -7.39
N LEU A 126 1.01 -10.41 -6.60
CA LEU A 126 1.38 -9.62 -5.43
C LEU A 126 1.97 -10.48 -4.31
N SER A 127 1.49 -11.70 -4.11
CA SER A 127 2.04 -12.63 -3.11
C SER A 127 3.52 -12.90 -3.38
N GLU A 128 3.89 -13.17 -4.64
CA GLU A 128 5.29 -13.30 -5.07
C GLU A 128 6.06 -11.99 -4.87
N GLY A 129 5.51 -10.85 -5.31
CA GLY A 129 6.16 -9.55 -5.16
C GLY A 129 6.43 -9.15 -3.70
N PHE A 130 5.53 -9.51 -2.77
CA PHE A 130 5.73 -9.32 -1.33
C PHE A 130 6.86 -10.22 -0.81
N LYS A 131 6.86 -11.51 -1.16
CA LYS A 131 7.92 -12.45 -0.74
C LYS A 131 9.30 -11.96 -1.18
N ASP A 132 9.42 -11.50 -2.41
CA ASP A 132 10.65 -10.96 -2.97
C ASP A 132 11.16 -9.72 -2.20
N GLU A 133 10.27 -8.79 -1.89
CA GLU A 133 10.60 -7.53 -1.19
C GLU A 133 10.90 -7.71 0.30
N LEU A 134 10.36 -8.76 0.93
CA LEU A 134 10.53 -9.08 2.35
C LEU A 134 11.75 -9.97 2.65
N THR A 135 12.58 -10.26 1.65
CA THR A 135 13.85 -10.94 1.87
C THR A 135 14.82 -10.10 2.69
N GLU A 136 15.51 -10.72 3.64
CA GLU A 136 16.45 -10.04 4.54
C GLU A 136 17.52 -9.27 3.78
N SER A 137 18.05 -9.84 2.68
CA SER A 137 19.04 -9.18 1.82
C SER A 137 18.53 -7.87 1.20
N ARG A 138 17.28 -7.81 0.76
CA ARG A 138 16.68 -6.56 0.23
C ARG A 138 16.42 -5.54 1.34
N LEU A 139 16.00 -6.00 2.51
CA LEU A 139 15.78 -5.11 3.66
C LEU A 139 17.10 -4.53 4.17
N ALA A 140 18.13 -5.36 4.34
CA ALA A 140 19.48 -4.95 4.72
C ALA A 140 20.07 -3.96 3.70
N GLY A 141 19.99 -4.26 2.40
CA GLY A 141 20.49 -3.35 1.36
C GLY A 141 19.79 -1.98 1.35
N LYS A 142 18.50 -1.91 1.71
CA LYS A 142 17.79 -0.63 1.90
C LYS A 142 18.29 0.12 3.13
N LEU A 143 18.46 -0.59 4.25
CA LEU A 143 18.99 -0.02 5.49
C LEU A 143 20.41 0.52 5.28
N ASP A 144 21.30 -0.23 4.65
CA ASP A 144 22.66 0.20 4.32
C ASP A 144 22.66 1.48 3.49
N ARG A 145 21.77 1.59 2.51
CA ARG A 145 21.62 2.81 1.73
C ARG A 145 21.19 4.00 2.57
N PHE A 146 20.25 3.81 3.50
CA PHE A 146 19.83 4.87 4.41
C PHE A 146 20.93 5.25 5.40
N MET A 147 21.67 4.28 5.94
CA MET A 147 22.81 4.52 6.82
C MET A 147 23.89 5.31 6.09
N ARG A 148 24.29 4.91 4.88
CA ARG A 148 25.27 5.64 4.06
C ARG A 148 24.84 7.07 3.75
N LEU A 149 23.55 7.29 3.49
CA LEU A 149 23.02 8.63 3.28
C LEU A 149 23.08 9.48 4.56
N SER A 150 22.73 8.89 5.71
CA SER A 150 22.75 9.58 7.00
C SER A 150 24.16 9.91 7.50
N GLN A 151 25.14 9.08 7.15
CA GLN A 151 26.56 9.25 7.52
C GLN A 151 27.32 10.16 6.55
N ASN A 152 26.74 10.54 5.41
CA ASN A 152 27.40 11.39 4.44
C ASN A 152 27.70 12.79 5.05
N PRO A 153 28.99 13.21 5.12
CA PRO A 153 29.37 14.50 5.73
C PRO A 153 28.67 15.71 5.12
N LEU A 154 28.42 15.69 3.80
CA LEU A 154 27.70 16.76 3.10
C LEU A 154 26.26 16.89 3.60
N VAL A 155 25.60 15.78 3.92
CA VAL A 155 24.24 15.78 4.47
C VAL A 155 24.23 16.27 5.92
N ARG A 156 25.30 16.02 6.67
CA ARG A 156 25.44 16.41 8.07
C ARG A 156 25.72 17.91 8.27
N ILE A 157 26.51 18.51 7.38
CA ILE A 157 26.93 19.92 7.46
C ILE A 157 25.91 20.88 6.82
N MET A 158 24.99 20.35 6.01
CA MET A 158 24.04 21.15 5.25
C MET A 158 23.13 22.04 6.14
N PRO A 159 23.01 23.35 5.85
CA PRO A 159 22.07 24.23 6.55
C PRO A 159 20.63 23.72 6.46
N LEU A 160 19.87 23.88 7.55
CA LEU A 160 18.49 23.38 7.67
C LEU A 160 17.54 23.80 6.51
N PRO A 161 17.56 25.06 6.01
CA PRO A 161 16.68 25.46 4.92
C PRO A 161 16.93 24.66 3.63
N LEU A 162 18.21 24.46 3.30
CA LEU A 162 18.63 23.73 2.11
C LEU A 162 18.32 22.23 2.26
N LYS A 163 18.55 21.67 3.45
CA LYS A 163 18.18 20.28 3.77
C LYS A 163 16.68 20.06 3.59
N ASN A 164 15.85 20.97 4.12
CA ASN A 164 14.40 20.91 3.96
C ASN A 164 13.97 20.98 2.49
N LEU A 165 14.63 21.80 1.68
CA LEU A 165 14.36 21.89 0.24
C LEU A 165 14.66 20.57 -0.47
N PHE A 166 15.86 20.01 -0.28
CA PHE A 166 16.25 18.75 -0.91
C PHE A 166 15.38 17.57 -0.46
N LEU A 167 15.01 17.51 0.83
CA LEU A 167 14.09 16.50 1.35
C LEU A 167 12.70 16.62 0.69
N LYS A 168 12.17 17.83 0.53
CA LYS A 168 10.89 18.07 -0.17
C LYS A 168 10.95 17.65 -1.64
N ILE A 169 12.06 17.94 -2.33
CA ILE A 169 12.27 17.54 -3.73
C ILE A 169 12.36 16.01 -3.83
N GLY A 170 13.16 15.37 -2.98
CA GLY A 170 13.31 13.93 -2.91
C GLY A 170 11.99 13.23 -2.62
N ALA A 171 11.23 13.70 -1.63
CA ALA A 171 9.90 13.19 -1.30
C ALA A 171 8.95 13.29 -2.50
N ARG A 172 8.91 14.45 -3.19
CA ARG A 172 8.08 14.65 -4.38
C ARG A 172 8.46 13.74 -5.55
N HIS A 173 9.75 13.44 -5.70
CA HIS A 173 10.23 12.53 -6.72
C HIS A 173 9.91 11.06 -6.41
N ALA A 174 10.09 10.65 -5.15
CA ALA A 174 9.71 9.32 -4.66
C ALA A 174 8.21 9.10 -4.82
N ASP A 175 7.40 10.07 -4.40
CA ASP A 175 5.95 10.08 -4.53
C ASP A 175 5.49 9.78 -5.96
N ARG A 176 6.13 10.35 -6.99
CA ARG A 176 5.77 10.14 -8.42
C ARG A 176 5.89 8.69 -8.87
N ARG A 177 6.54 7.83 -8.09
CA ARG A 177 6.72 6.40 -8.34
C ARG A 177 5.74 5.53 -7.55
N ILE A 178 4.80 6.14 -6.82
CA ILE A 178 3.81 5.46 -5.99
C ILE A 178 2.40 5.79 -6.51
N SER A 179 1.56 4.75 -6.62
CA SER A 179 0.14 4.84 -6.98
C SER A 179 -0.74 5.03 -5.75
N ALA A 180 -0.53 4.20 -4.74
CA ALA A 180 -1.24 4.24 -3.47
C ALA A 180 -0.34 3.74 -2.33
N VAL A 181 -0.65 4.14 -1.10
CA VAL A 181 -0.01 3.59 0.10
C VAL A 181 -1.00 2.66 0.79
N ILE A 182 -0.52 1.52 1.28
CA ILE A 182 -1.26 0.69 2.24
C ILE A 182 -0.46 0.59 3.53
N SER A 183 -1.07 0.96 4.65
CA SER A 183 -0.46 0.86 5.98
C SER A 183 -1.28 -0.07 6.86
N ASN A 184 -0.67 -1.17 7.27
CA ASN A 184 -1.25 -2.07 8.26
C ASN A 184 -0.71 -1.71 9.65
N ILE A 185 -1.58 -1.20 10.52
CA ILE A 185 -1.26 -0.85 11.91
C ILE A 185 -1.21 -2.10 12.79
N GLY A 186 -1.81 -3.20 12.33
CA GLY A 186 -1.87 -4.47 13.03
C GLY A 186 -3.06 -4.55 13.99
N ARG A 187 -2.88 -5.37 15.02
CA ARG A 187 -3.86 -5.56 16.09
C ARG A 187 -3.58 -4.55 17.20
N VAL A 188 -4.59 -3.76 17.53
CA VAL A 188 -4.56 -2.88 18.71
C VAL A 188 -5.00 -3.70 19.92
N GLU A 189 -4.21 -3.64 20.99
CA GLU A 189 -4.50 -4.27 22.27
C GLU A 189 -4.71 -3.18 23.31
N MET A 190 -5.73 -3.35 24.16
CA MET A 190 -6.05 -2.42 25.24
C MET A 190 -6.12 -3.21 26.55
N PRO A 191 -5.87 -2.57 27.70
CA PRO A 191 -6.13 -3.19 29.00
C PRO A 191 -7.59 -3.67 29.08
N ARG A 192 -7.80 -4.78 29.81
CA ARG A 192 -9.10 -5.48 29.88
C ARG A 192 -10.24 -4.58 30.38
N GLU A 193 -9.90 -3.57 31.16
CA GLU A 193 -10.84 -2.60 31.74
C GLU A 193 -11.49 -1.72 30.68
N PHE A 194 -10.80 -1.45 29.56
CA PHE A 194 -11.30 -0.60 28.47
C PHE A 194 -11.96 -1.39 27.35
N GLU A 195 -11.92 -2.71 27.45
CA GLU A 195 -12.09 -3.59 26.31
C GLU A 195 -13.52 -3.53 25.74
N ASP A 196 -14.51 -3.38 26.63
CA ASP A 196 -15.93 -3.24 26.27
C ASP A 196 -16.39 -1.79 26.07
N SER A 197 -15.54 -0.81 26.43
CA SER A 197 -15.83 0.62 26.22
C SER A 197 -15.46 1.10 24.82
N ILE A 198 -14.62 0.35 24.10
CA ILE A 198 -14.09 0.74 22.80
C ILE A 198 -14.76 -0.09 21.71
N ARG A 199 -15.46 0.58 20.80
CA ARG A 199 -16.07 -0.11 19.65
C ARG A 199 -15.04 -0.46 18.58
N GLN A 200 -14.19 0.49 18.20
CA GLN A 200 -13.20 0.32 17.13
C GLN A 200 -12.08 1.35 17.23
N PHE A 201 -10.98 1.08 16.53
CA PHE A 201 -9.94 2.06 16.23
C PHE A 201 -9.94 2.38 14.73
N SER A 202 -9.94 3.68 14.43
CA SER A 202 -9.81 4.21 13.08
C SER A 202 -8.51 5.01 12.98
N ALA A 203 -7.83 4.91 11.86
CA ALA A 203 -6.63 5.69 11.60
C ALA A 203 -6.66 6.18 10.16
N CYS A 204 -6.36 7.45 9.95
CA CYS A 204 -6.37 8.07 8.64
C CYS A 204 -5.20 9.05 8.51
N VAL A 205 -4.67 9.19 7.30
CA VAL A 205 -3.54 10.11 7.04
C VAL A 205 -3.83 10.91 5.78
N GLY A 206 -3.79 12.24 5.87
CA GLY A 206 -3.92 13.11 4.71
C GLY A 206 -2.89 12.78 3.62
N GLY A 207 -3.24 13.01 2.36
CA GLY A 207 -2.42 12.59 1.24
C GLY A 207 -2.69 13.34 -0.05
N ARG A 208 -1.74 13.25 -1.00
CA ARG A 208 -1.87 13.84 -2.35
C ARG A 208 -2.47 12.86 -3.36
N TYR A 209 -2.73 11.64 -2.93
CA TYR A 209 -3.22 10.48 -3.67
C TYR A 209 -3.84 9.50 -2.66
N ILE A 210 -4.44 8.42 -3.15
CA ILE A 210 -5.15 7.44 -2.32
C ILE A 210 -4.18 6.81 -1.31
N LYS A 211 -4.60 6.77 -0.04
CA LYS A 211 -3.97 5.95 1.00
C LYS A 211 -5.03 5.08 1.65
N LEU A 212 -4.66 3.83 1.90
CA LEU A 212 -5.43 2.86 2.64
C LEU A 212 -4.70 2.58 3.95
N THR A 213 -5.40 2.71 5.06
CA THR A 213 -4.93 2.34 6.38
C THR A 213 -5.85 1.25 6.92
N LEU A 214 -5.30 0.21 7.52
CA LEU A 214 -6.09 -0.82 8.16
C LEU A 214 -5.57 -1.14 9.55
N GLY A 215 -6.49 -1.49 10.44
CA GLY A 215 -6.21 -1.89 11.80
C GLY A 215 -7.33 -2.78 12.33
N THR A 216 -6.99 -3.63 13.29
CA THR A 216 -7.96 -4.52 13.92
C THR A 216 -8.04 -4.23 15.41
N TYR A 217 -9.25 -4.31 15.94
CA TYR A 217 -9.51 -4.33 17.37
C TYR A 217 -10.49 -5.44 17.67
N ARG A 218 -10.07 -6.43 18.46
CA ARG A 218 -10.80 -7.71 18.59
C ARG A 218 -11.08 -8.29 17.20
N ASP A 219 -12.33 -8.63 16.89
CA ASP A 219 -12.74 -9.09 15.55
C ASP A 219 -13.11 -7.96 14.59
N ARG A 220 -13.00 -6.69 14.98
CA ARG A 220 -13.40 -5.58 14.11
C ARG A 220 -12.20 -5.07 13.30
N LEU A 221 -12.20 -5.36 12.01
CA LEU A 221 -11.27 -4.79 11.03
C LEU A 221 -11.85 -3.49 10.49
N VAL A 222 -11.09 -2.40 10.58
CA VAL A 222 -11.43 -1.12 9.95
C VAL A 222 -10.45 -0.85 8.81
N VAL A 223 -10.98 -0.65 7.61
CA VAL A 223 -10.25 -0.24 6.41
C VAL A 223 -10.62 1.20 6.09
N SER A 224 -9.67 2.12 6.20
CA SER A 224 -9.89 3.56 6.02
C SER A 224 -9.20 4.06 4.75
N PHE A 225 -9.98 4.56 3.81
CA PHE A 225 -9.50 5.23 2.62
C PHE A 225 -9.44 6.72 2.83
N THR A 226 -8.29 7.31 2.52
CA THR A 226 -8.13 8.76 2.43
C THR A 226 -7.76 9.17 1.01
N SER A 227 -8.44 10.19 0.50
CA SER A 227 -8.21 10.70 -0.87
C SER A 227 -8.45 12.20 -0.93
N PRO A 228 -7.65 12.96 -1.68
CA PRO A 228 -7.95 14.37 -1.95
C PRO A 228 -9.02 14.55 -3.03
N PHE A 229 -9.57 13.47 -3.60
CA PHE A 229 -10.47 13.50 -4.76
C PHE A 229 -11.93 13.27 -4.35
N ARG A 230 -12.86 13.89 -5.08
CA ARG A 230 -14.31 13.70 -4.95
C ARG A 230 -14.75 12.32 -5.46
N GLU A 231 -14.06 11.78 -6.46
CA GLU A 231 -14.40 10.50 -7.08
C GLU A 231 -14.01 9.32 -6.16
N THR A 232 -14.92 8.37 -6.01
CA THR A 232 -14.81 7.25 -5.07
C THR A 232 -14.83 5.86 -5.75
N ASN A 233 -14.66 5.81 -7.07
CA ASN A 233 -14.85 4.58 -7.85
C ASN A 233 -13.93 3.44 -7.40
N VAL A 234 -12.67 3.75 -7.05
CA VAL A 234 -11.71 2.75 -6.56
C VAL A 234 -12.17 2.18 -5.21
N GLN A 235 -12.61 3.04 -4.29
CA GLN A 235 -13.08 2.69 -2.96
C GLN A 235 -14.38 1.87 -3.04
N ARG A 236 -15.34 2.32 -3.86
CA ARG A 236 -16.59 1.61 -4.13
C ARG A 236 -16.32 0.21 -4.67
N ARG A 237 -15.45 0.09 -5.67
CA ARG A 237 -15.09 -1.22 -6.25
C ARG A 237 -14.42 -2.12 -5.22
N PHE A 238 -13.51 -1.56 -4.42
CA PHE A 238 -12.83 -2.30 -3.37
C PHE A 238 -13.80 -2.91 -2.36
N PHE A 239 -14.71 -2.10 -1.78
CA PHE A 239 -15.68 -2.61 -0.80
C PHE A 239 -16.71 -3.53 -1.44
N ARG A 240 -17.09 -3.28 -2.70
CA ARG A 240 -17.97 -4.18 -3.43
C ARG A 240 -17.34 -5.55 -3.64
N LEU A 241 -16.03 -5.66 -3.92
CA LEU A 241 -15.37 -6.97 -4.02
C LEU A 241 -15.49 -7.77 -2.72
N LEU A 242 -15.34 -7.11 -1.57
CA LEU A 242 -15.49 -7.76 -0.27
C LEU A 242 -16.96 -8.17 0.00
N SER A 243 -17.91 -7.28 -0.33
CA SER A 243 -19.34 -7.59 -0.18
C SER A 243 -19.81 -8.70 -1.12
N ASP A 244 -19.31 -8.73 -2.37
CA ASP A 244 -19.56 -9.79 -3.35
C ASP A 244 -19.00 -11.16 -2.86
N MET A 245 -18.05 -11.17 -1.90
CA MET A 245 -17.55 -12.36 -1.22
C MET A 245 -18.36 -12.75 0.03
N GLY A 246 -19.50 -12.10 0.28
CA GLY A 246 -20.39 -12.36 1.41
C GLY A 246 -19.97 -11.71 2.73
N ILE A 247 -19.03 -10.76 2.71
CA ILE A 247 -18.63 -10.04 3.91
C ILE A 247 -19.61 -8.89 4.16
N ASP A 248 -20.18 -8.84 5.36
CA ASP A 248 -20.97 -7.70 5.81
C ASP A 248 -20.05 -6.53 6.18
N ILE A 249 -20.38 -5.34 5.67
CA ILE A 249 -19.53 -4.15 5.75
C ILE A 249 -20.36 -2.95 6.17
N GLU A 250 -20.02 -2.39 7.32
CA GLU A 250 -20.52 -1.10 7.77
C GLU A 250 -19.67 0.02 7.15
N ILE A 251 -20.29 0.87 6.34
CA ILE A 251 -19.60 2.01 5.69
C ILE A 251 -19.87 3.30 6.47
N SER A 252 -18.81 4.02 6.82
CA SER A 252 -18.86 5.38 7.36
C SER A 252 -18.03 6.34 6.50
N SER A 253 -18.46 7.59 6.37
CA SER A 253 -17.82 8.55 5.47
C SER A 253 -18.01 10.00 5.95
N ASN A 254 -17.03 10.86 5.63
CA ASN A 254 -17.12 12.32 5.86
C ASN A 254 -17.46 13.12 4.59
N LEU A 255 -17.76 12.42 3.50
CA LEU A 255 -18.17 12.98 2.21
C LEU A 255 -19.60 13.53 2.22
#